data_AF-A0A9X2KAQ3-F1
#
_entry.id   AF-A0A9X2KAQ3-F1
#
_cell.length_a   1.000
_cell.length_b   1.000
_cell.length_c   1.000
_cell.angle_alpha   90.00
_cell.angle_beta   90.00
_cell.angle_gamma   90.00
#
_symmetry.space_group_name_H-M   'P 1'
#
loop_
_entity.id
_entity.type
_entity.pdbx_description
1 polymer ?
#
loop_
_entity_poly.entity_id
_entity_poly.type
_entity_poly.pdbx_seq_one_letter_code
_entity_poly.pdbx_strand_id
1 'polypeptide(L)'
;EILLLVLDGERVHLPGAVSSRLAVRIGRDVPDAAELAAPAPPVLVGVDEVDRTILDRRASETAYATVAATAELLAALGVQPARELAKGGLTLPDSKRLAEVCGIDLEALPRLFHRADEAGLVLRDGAYWLESDVGAAWTQCNAADRWQRLAEQWLSRIPPMLRELVARRSETLSSTDLRDDVRWLYPAGGRWLDDGLDRLVDDAEALGLAVAGEPVESGRLVLAGEVERAAAILSAHFPAEVSRVYLQHDLTVVAPGPLEPALDARLRGFAEVEARDLASTYRVSAASVNRGLAAGESAETILEFLLEISLTGIPQPVAYLVEEASKRFGSVRVASADDAEFPARTVVRSDDEQLVRTLAVDQALSAIGLRQVGPHRLLSRFAPDVVFWALSDARYPAAAEDREGAILRLRRHHLAQSPPAPPATDPLGALLDRVLVVADDDATEVAWLARQLEAAARAKETLTVTVRMPGGTTADYLLAPASVANGRLRARDRKADIERTLPLSAIAAVVPAPSNV
;
A
#
# COMPACT_ATOMS: atom_id res chain seq x y z
N GLU A 1 25.10 -14.68 4.38
CA GLU A 1 24.88 -13.26 4.03
C GLU A 1 24.08 -12.46 5.08
N ILE A 2 23.48 -13.05 6.12
CA ILE A 2 22.59 -12.33 7.08
C ILE A 2 23.24 -12.12 8.46
N LEU A 3 24.56 -12.18 8.54
CA LEU A 3 25.25 -11.95 9.81
C LEU A 3 25.98 -10.62 9.70
N LEU A 4 25.75 -9.74 10.67
CA LEU A 4 26.48 -8.47 10.91
C LEU A 4 27.96 -8.79 11.27
N LEU A 5 28.68 -9.46 10.38
CA LEU A 5 30.03 -9.94 10.59
C LEU A 5 30.96 -9.26 9.60
N VAL A 6 31.95 -8.55 10.12
CA VAL A 6 33.12 -8.12 9.36
C VAL A 6 34.08 -9.30 9.34
N LEU A 7 34.32 -9.84 8.15
CA LEU A 7 35.28 -10.91 7.92
C LEU A 7 36.66 -10.29 7.66
N ASP A 8 37.63 -10.52 8.56
CA ASP A 8 39.04 -10.14 8.38
C ASP A 8 39.89 -11.43 8.31
N GLY A 9 40.07 -11.94 7.09
CA GLY A 9 40.69 -13.25 6.85
C GLY A 9 39.87 -14.40 7.46
N GLU A 10 40.42 -15.10 8.45
CA GLU A 10 39.69 -16.14 9.22
C GLU A 10 38.95 -15.59 10.45
N ARG A 11 39.05 -14.28 10.73
CA ARG A 11 38.45 -13.68 11.92
C ARG A 11 37.08 -13.09 11.60
N VAL A 12 36.16 -13.37 12.50
CA VAL A 12 34.78 -12.91 12.44
C VAL A 12 34.61 -11.81 13.50
N HIS A 13 34.38 -10.58 13.07
CA HIS A 13 34.20 -9.41 13.93
C HIS A 13 32.73 -8.96 13.92
N LEU A 14 32.10 -8.88 15.10
CA LEU A 14 30.77 -8.29 15.25
C LEU A 14 30.92 -6.82 15.68
N PRO A 15 30.30 -5.83 14.99
CA PRO A 15 30.38 -4.43 15.40
C PRO A 15 29.98 -4.23 16.86
N GLY A 16 30.76 -3.43 17.61
CA GLY A 16 30.58 -3.25 19.06
C GLY A 16 29.20 -2.74 19.48
N ALA A 17 28.57 -1.92 18.63
CA ALA A 17 27.20 -1.44 18.85
C ALA A 17 26.16 -2.59 18.82
N VAL A 18 26.38 -3.58 17.96
CA VAL A 18 25.52 -4.75 17.80
C VAL A 18 25.75 -5.73 18.95
N SER A 19 27.01 -6.02 19.29
CA SER A 19 27.37 -6.90 20.41
C SER A 19 26.76 -6.42 21.73
N SER A 20 26.85 -5.11 22.00
CA SER A 20 26.35 -4.50 23.22
C SER A 20 24.83 -4.54 23.33
N ARG A 21 24.11 -4.39 22.19
CA ARG A 21 22.66 -4.49 22.15
C ARG A 21 22.17 -5.92 22.31
N LEU A 22 22.90 -6.90 21.77
CA LEU A 22 22.57 -8.32 21.91
C LEU A 22 22.88 -8.85 23.31
N ALA A 23 24.01 -8.48 23.90
CA ALA A 23 24.46 -8.99 25.20
C ALA A 23 23.43 -8.80 26.33
N VAL A 24 22.64 -7.71 26.29
CA VAL A 24 21.61 -7.41 27.30
C VAL A 24 20.30 -8.19 27.06
N ARG A 25 20.12 -8.75 25.86
CA ARG A 25 18.91 -9.46 25.42
C ARG A 25 19.03 -10.99 25.47
N ILE A 26 20.25 -11.50 25.36
CA ILE A 26 20.54 -12.95 25.43
C ILE A 26 20.09 -13.52 26.79
N GLY A 27 19.35 -14.62 26.76
CA GLY A 27 18.75 -15.28 27.93
C GLY A 27 17.53 -14.56 28.51
N ARG A 28 17.02 -13.51 27.83
CA ARG A 28 15.78 -12.80 28.20
C ARG A 28 14.74 -12.90 27.08
N ASP A 29 15.01 -12.23 25.97
CA ASP A 29 14.13 -12.14 24.80
C ASP A 29 14.85 -12.57 23.51
N VAL A 30 16.14 -12.89 23.61
CA VAL A 30 16.92 -13.59 22.58
C VAL A 30 17.42 -14.90 23.22
N PRO A 31 17.33 -16.04 22.53
CA PRO A 31 17.79 -17.33 23.04
C PRO A 31 19.28 -17.32 23.38
N ASP A 32 19.68 -18.20 24.29
CA ASP A 32 21.09 -18.40 24.60
C ASP A 32 21.84 -19.17 23.51
N ALA A 33 23.17 -19.32 23.66
CA ALA A 33 24.00 -19.99 22.67
C ALA A 33 23.63 -21.48 22.47
N ALA A 34 23.14 -22.15 23.51
CA ALA A 34 22.73 -23.55 23.41
C ALA A 34 21.39 -23.67 22.68
N GLU A 35 20.45 -22.76 22.96
CA GLU A 35 19.16 -22.68 22.27
C GLU A 35 19.32 -22.31 20.79
N LEU A 36 20.23 -21.39 20.45
CA LEU A 36 20.56 -21.04 19.07
C LEU A 36 21.22 -22.19 18.29
N ALA A 37 21.92 -23.09 18.99
CA ALA A 37 22.52 -24.28 18.40
C ALA A 37 21.51 -25.44 18.23
N ALA A 38 20.26 -25.26 18.67
CA ALA A 38 19.23 -26.27 18.51
C ALA A 38 18.96 -26.56 17.02
N PRO A 39 18.71 -27.82 16.66
CA PRO A 39 18.36 -28.18 15.28
C PRO A 39 17.07 -27.46 14.87
N ALA A 40 16.92 -27.26 13.56
CA ALA A 40 15.68 -26.71 13.00
C ALA A 40 14.46 -27.54 13.43
N PRO A 41 13.27 -26.91 13.59
CA PRO A 41 12.04 -27.60 13.92
C PRO A 41 11.80 -28.81 13.00
N PRO A 42 11.37 -29.97 13.55
CA PRO A 42 11.15 -31.16 12.74
C PRO A 42 10.04 -30.93 11.71
N VAL A 43 10.24 -31.42 10.48
CA VAL A 43 9.20 -31.40 9.45
C VAL A 43 8.17 -32.48 9.79
N LEU A 44 6.98 -32.07 10.19
CA LEU A 44 5.88 -33.01 10.43
C LEU A 44 5.39 -33.58 9.08
N VAL A 45 5.16 -34.90 9.06
CA VAL A 45 4.57 -35.58 7.91
C VAL A 45 3.04 -35.44 8.04
N GLY A 46 2.39 -34.82 7.05
CA GLY A 46 0.94 -34.72 7.01
C GLY A 46 0.29 -36.11 6.99
N VAL A 47 -0.68 -36.33 7.89
CA VAL A 47 -1.30 -37.66 8.10
C VAL A 47 -2.65 -37.79 7.40
N ASP A 48 -3.31 -36.68 7.05
CA ASP A 48 -4.68 -36.68 6.53
C ASP A 48 -4.79 -36.19 5.07
N GLU A 49 -5.48 -36.98 4.23
CA GLU A 49 -5.99 -36.54 2.92
C GLU A 49 -7.18 -35.59 3.13
N VAL A 50 -6.91 -34.31 3.35
CA VAL A 50 -7.95 -33.26 3.28
C VAL A 50 -8.47 -33.19 1.84
N ASP A 51 -9.79 -33.10 1.65
CA ASP A 51 -10.38 -32.83 0.33
C ASP A 51 -10.01 -31.41 -0.13
N ARG A 52 -8.89 -31.33 -0.86
CA ARG A 52 -8.28 -30.07 -1.32
C ARG A 52 -9.19 -29.31 -2.28
N THR A 53 -10.09 -30.01 -2.99
CA THR A 53 -10.95 -29.40 -4.02
C THR A 53 -11.91 -28.35 -3.45
N ILE A 54 -12.42 -28.56 -2.23
CA ILE A 54 -13.31 -27.59 -1.56
C ILE A 54 -12.52 -26.36 -1.11
N LEU A 55 -11.29 -26.57 -0.63
CA LEU A 55 -10.42 -25.48 -0.20
C LEU A 55 -9.99 -24.63 -1.39
N ASP A 56 -9.63 -25.25 -2.51
CA ASP A 56 -9.22 -24.56 -3.73
C ASP A 56 -10.36 -23.70 -4.32
N ARG A 57 -11.60 -24.20 -4.30
CA ARG A 57 -12.77 -23.40 -4.71
C ARG A 57 -13.00 -22.20 -3.78
N ARG A 58 -12.95 -22.40 -2.46
CA ARG A 58 -13.10 -21.31 -1.48
C ARG A 58 -12.01 -20.27 -1.64
N ALA A 59 -10.77 -20.70 -1.79
CA ALA A 59 -9.62 -19.85 -2.04
C ALA A 59 -9.82 -19.00 -3.30
N SER A 60 -10.30 -19.63 -4.38
CA SER A 60 -10.59 -18.93 -5.64
C SER A 60 -11.72 -17.90 -5.50
N GLU A 61 -12.79 -18.22 -4.76
CA GLU A 61 -13.89 -17.30 -4.46
C GLU A 61 -13.40 -16.08 -3.66
N THR A 62 -12.57 -16.31 -2.63
CA THR A 62 -11.97 -15.23 -1.82
C THR A 62 -11.02 -14.37 -2.65
N ALA A 63 -10.17 -14.98 -3.48
CA ALA A 63 -9.26 -14.26 -4.37
C ALA A 63 -10.01 -13.37 -5.36
N TYR A 64 -11.06 -13.91 -6.01
CA TYR A 64 -11.90 -13.14 -6.93
C TYR A 64 -12.58 -11.97 -6.22
N ALA A 65 -13.16 -12.20 -5.03
CA ALA A 65 -13.80 -11.16 -4.24
C ALA A 65 -12.81 -10.03 -3.86
N THR A 66 -11.58 -10.37 -3.50
CA THR A 66 -10.53 -9.38 -3.20
C THR A 66 -10.14 -8.57 -4.43
N VAL A 67 -9.98 -9.19 -5.59
CA VAL A 67 -9.71 -8.48 -6.86
C VAL A 67 -10.87 -7.56 -7.23
N ALA A 68 -12.10 -8.02 -7.13
CA ALA A 68 -13.30 -7.22 -7.42
C ALA A 68 -13.39 -6.02 -6.47
N ALA A 69 -13.27 -6.24 -5.15
CA ALA A 69 -13.31 -5.17 -4.16
C ALA A 69 -12.17 -4.15 -4.35
N THR A 70 -10.97 -4.61 -4.73
CA THR A 70 -9.85 -3.71 -5.05
C THR A 70 -10.16 -2.85 -6.29
N ALA A 71 -10.77 -3.42 -7.33
CA ALA A 71 -11.19 -2.66 -8.51
C ALA A 71 -12.25 -1.61 -8.19
N GLU A 72 -13.22 -1.94 -7.34
CA GLU A 72 -14.24 -0.99 -6.87
C GLU A 72 -13.64 0.13 -6.01
N LEU A 73 -12.66 -0.19 -5.16
CA LEU A 73 -11.93 0.82 -4.39
C LEU A 73 -11.29 1.85 -5.31
N LEU A 74 -10.59 1.40 -6.35
CA LEU A 74 -9.90 2.27 -7.31
C LEU A 74 -10.90 3.09 -8.12
N ALA A 75 -11.98 2.47 -8.62
CA ALA A 75 -13.04 3.18 -9.34
C ALA A 75 -13.68 4.27 -8.45
N ALA A 76 -13.93 3.97 -7.18
CA ALA A 76 -14.50 4.92 -6.22
C ALA A 76 -13.56 6.10 -5.92
N LEU A 77 -12.25 5.85 -5.85
CA LEU A 77 -11.23 6.89 -5.68
C LEU A 77 -11.06 7.75 -6.94
N GLY A 78 -11.15 7.15 -8.13
CA GLY A 78 -11.14 7.87 -9.41
C GLY A 78 -12.34 8.83 -9.54
N VAL A 79 -13.51 8.43 -9.03
CA VAL A 79 -14.69 9.31 -8.94
C VAL A 79 -14.52 10.37 -7.85
N GLN A 80 -14.09 9.98 -6.66
CA GLN A 80 -13.94 10.86 -5.50
C GLN A 80 -12.79 10.41 -4.58
N PRO A 81 -11.68 11.17 -4.52
CA PRO A 81 -10.56 10.96 -3.61
C PRO A 81 -11.02 10.88 -2.17
N ALA A 82 -10.32 10.07 -1.38
CA ALA A 82 -10.59 9.92 0.04
C ALA A 82 -9.63 10.79 0.85
N ARG A 83 -10.13 11.42 1.91
CA ARG A 83 -9.31 12.28 2.76
C ARG A 83 -8.64 11.49 3.88
N GLU A 84 -7.37 11.77 4.14
CA GLU A 84 -6.65 11.25 5.30
C GLU A 84 -6.80 12.15 6.54
N LEU A 85 -6.93 11.52 7.70
CA LEU A 85 -6.90 12.19 9.01
C LEU A 85 -5.46 12.53 9.41
N ALA A 86 -5.28 13.58 10.21
CA ALA A 86 -3.96 14.01 10.68
C ALA A 86 -3.21 12.95 11.51
N LYS A 87 -3.91 11.97 12.08
CA LYS A 87 -3.34 10.85 12.84
C LYS A 87 -3.20 9.56 12.02
N GLY A 88 -3.39 9.63 10.71
CA GLY A 88 -3.46 8.49 9.80
C GLY A 88 -4.87 7.91 9.69
N GLY A 89 -5.09 7.17 8.60
CA GLY A 89 -6.38 6.55 8.28
C GLY A 89 -7.37 7.49 7.59
N LEU A 90 -8.42 6.92 7.02
CA LEU A 90 -9.43 7.66 6.24
C LEU A 90 -10.48 8.33 7.15
N THR A 91 -11.14 9.37 6.62
CA THR A 91 -12.32 9.96 7.31
C THR A 91 -13.48 8.96 7.35
N LEU A 92 -14.31 9.00 8.41
CA LEU A 92 -15.46 8.10 8.53
C LEU A 92 -16.44 8.16 7.34
N PRO A 93 -16.80 9.35 6.78
CA PRO A 93 -17.63 9.42 5.58
C PRO A 93 -16.99 8.71 4.39
N ASP A 94 -15.69 8.89 4.16
CA ASP A 94 -14.99 8.20 3.08
C ASP A 94 -14.90 6.71 3.34
N SER A 95 -14.62 6.27 4.57
CA SER A 95 -14.59 4.85 4.90
C SER A 95 -15.94 4.17 4.69
N LYS A 96 -17.05 4.81 5.08
CA LYS A 96 -18.40 4.25 4.85
C LYS A 96 -18.70 4.14 3.36
N ARG A 97 -18.43 5.20 2.60
CA ARG A 97 -18.63 5.23 1.15
C ARG A 97 -17.82 4.15 0.44
N LEU A 98 -16.52 4.04 0.76
CA LEU A 98 -15.64 3.06 0.11
C LEU A 98 -16.01 1.63 0.49
N ALA A 99 -16.33 1.35 1.75
CA ALA A 99 -16.78 0.02 2.18
C ALA A 99 -18.07 -0.40 1.48
N GLU A 100 -19.05 0.52 1.39
CA GLU A 100 -20.31 0.30 0.66
C GLU A 100 -20.08 0.00 -0.82
N VAL A 101 -19.26 0.80 -1.52
CA VAL A 101 -18.97 0.59 -2.95
C VAL A 101 -18.18 -0.69 -3.20
N CYS A 102 -17.27 -1.05 -2.30
CA CYS A 102 -16.51 -2.30 -2.38
C CYS A 102 -17.34 -3.54 -2.01
N GLY A 103 -18.55 -3.38 -1.47
CA GLY A 103 -19.39 -4.48 -1.02
C GLY A 103 -18.83 -5.25 0.19
N ILE A 104 -18.07 -4.57 1.06
CA ILE A 104 -17.42 -5.19 2.23
C ILE A 104 -17.83 -4.51 3.53
N ASP A 105 -17.63 -5.21 4.64
CA ASP A 105 -17.80 -4.64 5.96
C ASP A 105 -16.81 -3.48 6.22
N LEU A 106 -17.27 -2.46 6.94
CA LEU A 106 -16.46 -1.28 7.27
C LEU A 106 -15.15 -1.65 8.00
N GLU A 107 -15.16 -2.72 8.80
CA GLU A 107 -14.01 -3.23 9.53
C GLU A 107 -12.96 -3.91 8.64
N ALA A 108 -13.37 -4.39 7.45
CA ALA A 108 -12.49 -5.03 6.48
C ALA A 108 -11.77 -4.01 5.57
N LEU A 109 -12.34 -2.80 5.41
CA LEU A 109 -11.80 -1.77 4.52
C LEU A 109 -10.33 -1.40 4.78
N PRO A 110 -9.86 -1.20 6.03
CA PRO A 110 -8.45 -0.86 6.28
C PRO A 110 -7.48 -1.90 5.72
N ARG A 111 -7.84 -3.20 5.77
CA ARG A 111 -7.00 -4.29 5.25
C ARG A 111 -7.00 -4.30 3.71
N LEU A 112 -8.16 -4.10 3.08
CA LEU A 112 -8.25 -3.95 1.62
C LEU A 112 -7.42 -2.73 1.15
N PHE A 113 -7.60 -1.59 1.81
CA PHE A 113 -6.90 -0.35 1.48
C PHE A 113 -5.39 -0.50 1.63
N HIS A 114 -4.93 -1.14 2.71
CA HIS A 114 -3.51 -1.41 2.94
C HIS A 114 -2.90 -2.25 1.82
N ARG A 115 -3.57 -3.31 1.36
CA ARG A 115 -3.10 -4.10 0.20
C ARG A 115 -3.01 -3.27 -1.08
N ALA A 116 -3.98 -2.40 -1.32
CA ALA A 116 -3.95 -1.51 -2.49
C ALA A 116 -2.80 -0.49 -2.42
N ASP A 117 -2.53 0.05 -1.23
CA ASP A 117 -1.41 0.96 -0.95
C ASP A 117 -0.06 0.26 -1.13
N GLU A 118 0.11 -0.93 -0.55
CA GLU A 118 1.33 -1.73 -0.70
C GLU A 118 1.57 -2.20 -2.14
N ALA A 119 0.51 -2.48 -2.90
CA ALA A 119 0.61 -2.79 -4.32
C ALA A 119 0.83 -1.54 -5.20
N GLY A 120 0.90 -0.34 -4.59
CA GLY A 120 1.10 0.93 -5.29
C GLY A 120 -0.08 1.36 -6.16
N LEU A 121 -1.27 0.79 -5.96
CA LEU A 121 -2.47 1.08 -6.74
C LEU A 121 -3.14 2.39 -6.31
N VAL A 122 -2.89 2.81 -5.06
CA VAL A 122 -3.30 4.09 -4.52
C VAL A 122 -2.08 4.86 -4.04
N LEU A 123 -2.15 6.18 -4.10
CA LEU A 123 -1.08 7.05 -3.62
C LEU A 123 -1.67 8.27 -2.93
N ARG A 124 -0.90 8.81 -1.98
CA ARG A 124 -1.27 10.03 -1.27
C ARG A 124 -0.67 11.26 -1.93
N ASP A 125 -1.53 12.23 -2.24
CA ASP A 125 -1.16 13.59 -2.63
C ASP A 125 -1.73 14.60 -1.62
N GLY A 126 -0.84 15.22 -0.83
CA GLY A 126 -1.21 16.08 0.27
C GLY A 126 -2.06 15.35 1.32
N ALA A 127 -3.33 15.77 1.47
CA ALA A 127 -4.28 15.20 2.43
C ALA A 127 -5.25 14.18 1.80
N TYR A 128 -5.05 13.83 0.54
CA TYR A 128 -5.97 12.99 -0.23
C TYR A 128 -5.27 11.74 -0.74
N TRP A 129 -6.02 10.64 -0.74
CA TRP A 129 -5.69 9.39 -1.40
C TRP A 129 -6.38 9.34 -2.76
N LEU A 130 -5.59 9.01 -3.78
CA LEU A 130 -6.02 8.95 -5.18
C LEU A 130 -5.64 7.59 -5.77
N GLU A 131 -6.32 7.22 -6.84
CA GLU A 131 -5.86 6.17 -7.75
C GLU A 131 -4.52 6.58 -8.37
N SER A 132 -3.58 5.64 -8.44
CA SER A 132 -2.30 5.83 -9.12
C SER A 132 -2.39 5.52 -10.61
N ASP A 133 -1.40 5.93 -11.39
CA ASP A 133 -1.21 5.48 -12.77
C ASP A 133 -1.05 3.95 -12.89
N VAL A 134 -0.40 3.31 -11.92
CA VAL A 134 -0.30 1.85 -11.80
C VAL A 134 -1.67 1.23 -11.50
N GLY A 135 -2.46 1.85 -10.62
CA GLY A 135 -3.85 1.48 -10.32
C GLY A 135 -4.74 1.53 -11.57
N ALA A 136 -4.66 2.63 -12.32
CA ALA A 136 -5.41 2.82 -13.55
C ALA A 136 -5.02 1.81 -14.65
N ALA A 137 -3.75 1.40 -14.72
CA ALA A 137 -3.34 0.33 -15.62
C ALA A 137 -3.83 -1.05 -15.15
N TRP A 138 -3.79 -1.30 -13.83
CA TRP A 138 -4.25 -2.54 -13.22
C TRP A 138 -5.75 -2.75 -13.41
N THR A 139 -6.58 -1.70 -13.34
CA THR A 139 -8.02 -1.79 -13.60
C THR A 139 -8.36 -2.09 -15.06
N GLN A 140 -7.43 -2.01 -16.01
CA GLN A 140 -7.67 -2.41 -17.40
C GLN A 140 -7.34 -3.89 -17.67
N CYS A 141 -6.64 -4.55 -16.76
CA CYS A 141 -6.31 -5.97 -16.85
C CYS A 141 -7.53 -6.86 -16.52
N ASN A 142 -7.57 -8.07 -17.08
CA ASN A 142 -8.56 -9.10 -16.69
C ASN A 142 -8.36 -9.54 -15.23
N ALA A 143 -9.31 -10.28 -14.67
CA ALA A 143 -9.26 -10.71 -13.27
C ALA A 143 -8.01 -11.55 -12.92
N ALA A 144 -7.54 -12.41 -13.83
CA ALA A 144 -6.37 -13.26 -13.61
C ALA A 144 -5.07 -12.45 -13.53
N ASP A 145 -4.85 -11.53 -14.48
CA ASP A 145 -3.69 -10.64 -14.52
C ASP A 145 -3.68 -9.68 -13.31
N ARG A 146 -4.86 -9.19 -12.92
CA ARG A 146 -5.03 -8.38 -11.71
C ARG A 146 -4.61 -9.14 -10.46
N TRP A 147 -5.08 -10.38 -10.32
CA TRP A 147 -4.70 -11.27 -9.22
C TRP A 147 -3.19 -11.55 -9.22
N GLN A 148 -2.62 -11.89 -10.38
CA GLN A 148 -1.21 -12.22 -10.53
C GLN A 148 -0.33 -11.07 -10.00
N ARG A 149 -0.62 -9.83 -10.39
CA ARG A 149 0.12 -8.66 -9.90
C ARG A 149 0.04 -8.50 -8.38
N LEU A 150 -1.12 -8.74 -7.78
CA LEU A 150 -1.26 -8.69 -6.32
C LEU A 150 -0.45 -9.81 -5.63
N ALA A 151 -0.45 -11.01 -6.21
CA ALA A 151 0.33 -12.15 -5.71
C ALA A 151 1.85 -11.91 -5.85
N GLU A 152 2.30 -11.30 -6.95
CA GLU A 152 3.70 -10.89 -7.14
C GLU A 152 4.13 -9.86 -6.09
N GLN A 153 3.29 -8.87 -5.80
CA GLN A 153 3.56 -7.87 -4.74
C GLN A 153 3.53 -8.49 -3.35
N TRP A 154 2.66 -9.47 -3.09
CA TRP A 154 2.70 -10.23 -1.84
C TRP A 154 4.00 -11.04 -1.72
N LEU A 155 4.40 -11.74 -2.79
CA LEU A 155 5.62 -12.56 -2.80
C LEU A 155 6.89 -11.72 -2.65
N SER A 156 6.94 -10.53 -3.24
CA SER A 156 8.10 -9.64 -3.17
C SER A 156 8.40 -9.15 -1.74
N ARG A 157 7.39 -9.10 -0.87
CA ARG A 157 7.51 -8.77 0.56
C ARG A 157 8.15 -9.89 1.37
N ILE A 158 8.21 -11.12 0.84
CA ILE A 158 8.82 -12.26 1.53
C ILE A 158 10.33 -12.31 1.22
N PRO A 159 11.21 -12.20 2.25
CA PRO A 159 12.65 -12.34 2.06
C PRO A 159 13.01 -13.64 1.32
N PRO A 160 13.98 -13.62 0.38
CA PRO A 160 14.37 -14.81 -0.38
C PRO A 160 14.71 -16.03 0.49
N MET A 161 15.40 -15.83 1.62
CA MET A 161 15.75 -16.93 2.54
C MET A 161 14.50 -17.60 3.13
N LEU A 162 13.43 -16.85 3.40
CA LEU A 162 12.17 -17.41 3.86
C LEU A 162 11.46 -18.17 2.74
N ARG A 163 11.50 -17.66 1.50
CA ARG A 163 10.97 -18.36 0.32
C ARG A 163 11.65 -19.70 0.10
N GLU A 164 12.98 -19.78 0.22
CA GLU A 164 13.73 -21.03 0.05
C GLU A 164 13.42 -22.09 1.12
N LEU A 165 13.06 -21.69 2.34
CA LEU A 165 12.65 -22.64 3.39
C LEU A 165 11.24 -23.16 3.16
N VAL A 166 10.36 -22.26 2.75
CA VAL A 166 8.99 -22.62 2.36
C VAL A 166 8.99 -23.56 1.15
N ALA A 167 9.81 -23.27 0.14
CA ALA A 167 9.98 -24.13 -1.04
C ALA A 167 10.50 -25.53 -0.68
N ARG A 168 11.34 -25.66 0.36
CA ARG A 168 11.84 -26.94 0.87
C ARG A 168 10.78 -27.78 1.60
N ARG A 169 9.64 -27.18 2.00
CA ARG A 169 8.56 -27.81 2.78
C ARG A 169 7.23 -27.84 2.04
N SER A 170 7.21 -27.56 0.73
CA SER A 170 5.98 -27.29 -0.04
C SER A 170 4.91 -28.39 0.06
N GLU A 171 5.26 -29.65 0.29
CA GLU A 171 4.28 -30.74 0.38
C GLU A 171 3.53 -30.79 1.73
N THR A 172 4.08 -30.23 2.82
CA THR A 172 3.53 -30.32 4.19
C THR A 172 3.45 -28.99 4.94
N LEU A 173 3.64 -27.86 4.24
CA LEU A 173 3.65 -26.53 4.84
C LEU A 173 2.33 -26.21 5.55
N SER A 174 2.37 -26.03 6.87
CA SER A 174 1.28 -25.45 7.67
C SER A 174 1.62 -24.04 8.16
N SER A 175 0.60 -23.28 8.56
CA SER A 175 0.77 -21.96 9.18
C SER A 175 1.61 -22.01 10.46
N THR A 176 1.46 -23.09 11.23
CA THR A 176 2.16 -23.29 12.51
C THR A 176 3.63 -23.62 12.27
N ASP A 177 3.92 -24.50 11.32
CA ASP A 177 5.30 -24.85 10.96
C ASP A 177 6.07 -23.64 10.41
N LEU A 178 5.39 -22.78 9.64
CA LEU A 178 5.99 -21.53 9.14
C LEU A 178 6.34 -20.58 10.29
N ARG A 179 5.47 -20.44 11.29
CA ARG A 179 5.74 -19.61 12.48
C ARG A 179 6.96 -20.12 13.24
N ASP A 180 7.05 -21.42 13.43
CA ASP A 180 8.16 -22.04 14.15
C ASP A 180 9.48 -21.86 13.40
N ASP A 181 9.49 -22.00 12.08
CA ASP A 181 10.67 -21.73 11.25
C ASP A 181 11.11 -20.28 11.30
N VAL A 182 10.16 -19.35 11.16
CA VAL A 182 10.45 -17.92 11.20
C VAL A 182 11.01 -17.53 12.56
N ARG A 183 10.49 -18.09 13.65
CA ARG A 183 11.04 -17.90 15.01
C ARG A 183 12.40 -18.52 15.19
N TRP A 184 12.65 -19.69 14.60
CA TRP A 184 13.96 -20.34 14.65
C TRP A 184 15.03 -19.54 13.89
N LEU A 185 14.69 -18.99 12.72
CA LEU A 185 15.61 -18.15 11.92
C LEU A 185 15.82 -16.76 12.48
N TYR A 186 14.76 -16.16 13.02
CA TYR A 186 14.74 -14.79 13.53
C TYR A 186 14.39 -14.77 15.02
N PRO A 187 15.21 -15.41 15.87
CA PRO A 187 14.90 -15.59 17.28
C PRO A 187 14.86 -14.26 18.07
N ALA A 188 15.36 -13.17 17.48
CA ALA A 188 15.30 -11.82 18.04
C ALA A 188 14.12 -10.96 17.52
N GLY A 189 13.26 -11.52 16.66
CA GLY A 189 12.19 -10.82 15.96
C GLY A 189 11.01 -10.39 16.85
N GLY A 190 10.82 -11.02 18.01
CA GLY A 190 9.79 -10.62 18.98
C GLY A 190 8.42 -10.31 18.35
N ARG A 191 7.70 -9.33 18.92
CA ARG A 191 6.32 -9.01 18.51
C ARG A 191 6.19 -8.42 17.10
N TRP A 192 7.14 -7.61 16.64
CA TRP A 192 7.02 -6.97 15.33
C TRP A 192 7.04 -8.00 14.19
N LEU A 193 7.76 -9.11 14.39
CA LEU A 193 7.83 -10.22 13.45
C LEU A 193 6.55 -11.06 13.48
N ASP A 194 6.01 -11.35 14.67
CA ASP A 194 4.71 -12.02 14.82
C ASP A 194 3.60 -11.19 14.15
N ASP A 195 3.52 -9.88 14.42
CA ASP A 195 2.54 -8.97 13.80
C ASP A 195 2.70 -8.89 12.27
N GLY A 196 3.94 -8.96 11.79
CA GLY A 196 4.25 -8.98 10.35
C GLY A 196 3.81 -10.27 9.67
N LEU A 197 4.01 -11.41 10.36
CA LEU A 197 3.60 -12.72 9.87
C LEU A 197 2.07 -12.86 9.88
N ASP A 198 1.39 -12.33 10.90
CA ASP A 198 -0.08 -12.25 10.94
C ASP A 198 -0.61 -11.48 9.72
N ARG A 199 -0.04 -10.30 9.42
CA ARG A 199 -0.41 -9.54 8.21
C ARG A 199 -0.15 -10.31 6.92
N LEU A 200 0.98 -11.01 6.82
CA LEU A 200 1.33 -11.80 5.63
C LEU A 200 0.35 -12.95 5.41
N VAL A 201 -0.07 -13.62 6.48
CA VAL A 201 -1.07 -14.71 6.44
C VAL A 201 -2.45 -14.16 6.11
N ASP A 202 -2.86 -13.05 6.74
CA ASP A 202 -4.15 -12.40 6.44
C ASP A 202 -4.24 -11.97 4.97
N ASP A 203 -3.15 -11.48 4.39
CA ASP A 203 -3.08 -11.15 2.96
C ASP A 203 -3.07 -12.41 2.09
N ALA A 204 -2.41 -13.48 2.52
CA ALA A 204 -2.43 -14.76 1.82
C ALA A 204 -3.86 -15.32 1.75
N GLU A 205 -4.63 -15.23 2.84
CA GLU A 205 -6.05 -15.61 2.84
C GLU A 205 -6.87 -14.73 1.89
N ALA A 206 -6.70 -13.41 1.95
CA ALA A 206 -7.40 -12.48 1.06
C ALA A 206 -7.09 -12.75 -0.42
N LEU A 207 -5.87 -13.17 -0.74
CA LEU A 207 -5.45 -13.53 -2.10
C LEU A 207 -5.78 -14.98 -2.49
N GLY A 208 -6.45 -15.75 -1.61
CA GLY A 208 -6.76 -17.16 -1.89
C GLY A 208 -5.52 -18.05 -2.01
N LEU A 209 -4.45 -17.70 -1.29
CA LEU A 209 -3.23 -18.49 -1.18
C LEU A 209 -3.28 -19.43 0.04
N ALA A 210 -4.15 -19.13 1.01
CA ALA A 210 -4.40 -19.94 2.19
C ALA A 210 -5.89 -19.95 2.58
N VAL A 211 -6.30 -20.95 3.34
CA VAL A 211 -7.63 -21.05 3.95
C VAL A 211 -7.49 -21.44 5.41
N ALA A 212 -7.95 -20.57 6.32
CA ALA A 212 -7.79 -20.73 7.77
C ALA A 212 -6.31 -20.89 8.18
N GLY A 213 -5.44 -20.07 7.59
CA GLY A 213 -3.99 -20.10 7.72
C GLY A 213 -3.30 -21.16 6.86
N GLU A 214 -4.01 -22.19 6.39
CA GLU A 214 -3.39 -23.33 5.73
C GLU A 214 -3.19 -23.09 4.22
N PRO A 215 -1.95 -23.17 3.70
CA PRO A 215 -1.65 -22.95 2.29
C PRO A 215 -2.37 -23.92 1.35
N VAL A 216 -3.01 -23.39 0.31
CA VAL A 216 -3.62 -24.18 -0.78
C VAL A 216 -2.63 -24.39 -1.93
N GLU A 217 -3.04 -25.08 -3.01
CA GLU A 217 -2.15 -25.32 -4.17
C GLU A 217 -1.61 -24.01 -4.78
N SER A 218 -2.46 -23.00 -4.97
CA SER A 218 -2.06 -21.68 -5.47
C SER A 218 -1.01 -21.01 -4.58
N GLY A 219 -1.18 -21.05 -3.25
CA GLY A 219 -0.23 -20.51 -2.29
C GLY A 219 1.15 -21.14 -2.40
N ARG A 220 1.22 -22.47 -2.53
CA ARG A 220 2.47 -23.21 -2.69
C ARG A 220 3.19 -22.86 -4.00
N LEU A 221 2.45 -22.73 -5.10
CA LEU A 221 2.99 -22.32 -6.39
C LEU A 221 3.55 -20.89 -6.35
N VAL A 222 2.81 -19.94 -5.75
CA VAL A 222 3.30 -18.56 -5.59
C VAL A 222 4.57 -18.53 -4.75
N LEU A 223 4.61 -19.27 -3.63
CA LEU A 223 5.80 -19.36 -2.78
C LEU A 223 7.01 -20.00 -3.48
N ALA A 224 6.78 -20.92 -4.43
CA ALA A 224 7.80 -21.49 -5.30
C ALA A 224 8.23 -20.55 -6.45
N GLY A 225 7.59 -19.39 -6.60
CA GLY A 225 7.85 -18.44 -7.69
C GLY A 225 7.12 -18.77 -8.99
N GLU A 226 6.21 -19.76 -9.00
CA GLU A 226 5.38 -20.15 -10.15
C GLU A 226 4.06 -19.37 -10.17
N VAL A 227 4.13 -18.03 -10.12
CA VAL A 227 2.94 -17.17 -9.95
C VAL A 227 1.98 -17.27 -11.15
N GLU A 228 2.51 -17.34 -12.38
CA GLU A 228 1.72 -17.47 -13.60
C GLU A 228 0.91 -18.77 -13.62
N ARG A 229 1.52 -19.87 -13.14
CA ARG A 229 0.84 -21.16 -13.04
C ARG A 229 -0.23 -21.14 -11.96
N ALA A 230 0.05 -20.49 -10.82
CA ALA A 230 -0.93 -20.29 -9.77
C ALA A 230 -2.12 -19.47 -10.27
N ALA A 231 -1.87 -18.42 -11.05
CA ALA A 231 -2.89 -17.58 -11.66
C ALA A 231 -3.79 -18.39 -12.60
N ALA A 232 -3.21 -19.22 -13.46
CA ALA A 232 -3.96 -20.06 -14.40
C ALA A 232 -4.89 -21.06 -13.71
N ILE A 233 -4.44 -21.70 -12.62
CA ILE A 233 -5.25 -22.66 -11.84
C ILE A 233 -6.39 -21.90 -11.14
N LEU A 234 -6.06 -20.81 -10.47
CA LEU A 234 -7.02 -20.06 -9.66
C LEU A 234 -8.07 -19.35 -10.54
N SER A 235 -7.65 -18.81 -11.69
CA SER A 235 -8.56 -18.17 -12.65
C SER A 235 -9.52 -19.14 -13.34
N ALA A 236 -9.21 -20.44 -13.37
CA ALA A 236 -10.13 -21.45 -13.91
C ALA A 236 -11.44 -21.53 -13.10
N HIS A 237 -11.44 -21.05 -11.86
CA HIS A 237 -12.60 -20.97 -10.97
C HIS A 237 -13.23 -19.57 -10.92
N PHE A 238 -12.63 -18.58 -11.59
CA PHE A 238 -13.23 -17.24 -11.65
C PHE A 238 -14.47 -17.26 -12.54
N PRO A 239 -15.48 -16.41 -12.26
CA PRO A 239 -16.59 -16.24 -13.17
C PRO A 239 -16.08 -15.73 -14.53
N ALA A 240 -16.58 -16.31 -15.62
CA ALA A 240 -16.17 -15.91 -16.96
C ALA A 240 -16.60 -14.47 -17.25
N GLU A 241 -15.65 -13.67 -17.75
CA GLU A 241 -15.94 -12.31 -18.20
C GLU A 241 -16.85 -12.34 -19.44
N VAL A 242 -17.76 -11.38 -19.53
CA VAL A 242 -18.70 -11.24 -20.65
C VAL A 242 -18.47 -9.92 -21.38
N SER A 243 -18.66 -9.94 -22.70
CA SER A 243 -18.56 -8.76 -23.56
C SER A 243 -19.91 -8.15 -23.96
N ARG A 244 -21.01 -8.74 -23.48
CA ARG A 244 -22.36 -8.43 -23.96
C ARG A 244 -23.34 -8.19 -22.81
N VAL A 245 -24.23 -7.23 -22.99
CA VAL A 245 -25.22 -6.77 -22.00
C VAL A 245 -26.65 -6.79 -22.55
N TYR A 246 -27.62 -6.78 -21.64
CA TYR A 246 -29.01 -6.54 -21.94
C TYR A 246 -29.35 -5.07 -21.67
N LEU A 247 -29.83 -4.36 -22.68
CA LEU A 247 -30.36 -2.99 -22.53
C LEU A 247 -31.88 -3.06 -22.37
N GLN A 248 -32.38 -2.50 -21.27
CA GLN A 248 -33.79 -2.52 -20.90
C GLN A 248 -34.48 -1.17 -21.13
N HIS A 249 -35.81 -1.17 -21.21
CA HIS A 249 -36.62 0.00 -21.54
C HIS A 249 -36.70 1.03 -20.40
N ASP A 250 -36.37 0.61 -19.19
CA ASP A 250 -36.31 1.40 -17.97
C ASP A 250 -34.90 2.01 -17.74
N LEU A 251 -34.08 2.11 -18.79
CA LEU A 251 -32.73 2.70 -18.77
C LEU A 251 -31.70 1.86 -17.99
N THR A 252 -32.04 0.62 -17.69
CA THR A 252 -31.18 -0.34 -17.00
C THR A 252 -30.34 -1.12 -18.00
N VAL A 253 -29.05 -1.30 -17.69
CA VAL A 253 -28.11 -2.15 -18.41
C VAL A 253 -27.74 -3.32 -17.50
N VAL A 254 -27.99 -4.54 -17.93
CA VAL A 254 -27.71 -5.75 -17.14
C VAL A 254 -26.62 -6.57 -17.82
N ALA A 255 -25.50 -6.75 -17.14
CA ALA A 255 -24.47 -7.69 -17.54
C ALA A 255 -24.72 -9.05 -16.85
N PRO A 256 -24.84 -10.16 -17.61
CA PRO A 256 -25.12 -11.48 -17.06
C PRO A 256 -23.95 -12.10 -16.27
N GLY A 257 -22.79 -11.45 -16.31
CA GLY A 257 -21.57 -11.80 -15.59
C GLY A 257 -20.69 -10.56 -15.43
N PRO A 258 -19.47 -10.71 -14.89
CA PRO A 258 -18.50 -9.62 -14.82
C PRO A 258 -18.18 -9.13 -16.24
N LEU A 259 -18.30 -7.83 -16.48
CA LEU A 259 -17.94 -7.28 -17.79
C LEU A 259 -16.44 -7.27 -17.97
N GLU A 260 -16.00 -7.46 -19.22
CA GLU A 260 -14.61 -7.22 -19.59
C GLU A 260 -14.17 -5.82 -19.11
N PRO A 261 -12.99 -5.69 -18.50
CA PRO A 261 -12.51 -4.46 -17.84
C PRO A 261 -12.67 -3.18 -18.66
N ALA A 262 -12.30 -3.23 -19.94
CA ALA A 262 -12.36 -2.07 -20.83
C ALA A 262 -13.82 -1.63 -21.10
N LEU A 263 -14.75 -2.58 -21.20
CA LEU A 263 -16.17 -2.31 -21.41
C LEU A 263 -16.81 -1.75 -20.15
N ASP A 264 -16.53 -2.33 -18.97
CA ASP A 264 -16.98 -1.80 -17.67
C ASP A 264 -16.48 -0.36 -17.46
N ALA A 265 -15.18 -0.12 -17.65
CA ALA A 265 -14.58 1.21 -17.48
C ALA A 265 -15.24 2.26 -18.41
N ARG A 266 -15.48 1.91 -19.68
CA ARG A 266 -16.15 2.80 -20.62
C ARG A 266 -17.61 3.04 -20.24
N LEU A 267 -18.35 1.98 -19.86
CA LEU A 267 -19.75 2.09 -19.45
C LEU A 267 -19.92 2.97 -18.21
N ARG A 268 -19.05 2.85 -17.20
CA ARG A 268 -19.04 3.73 -16.01
C ARG A 268 -18.80 5.21 -16.35
N GLY A 269 -18.18 5.49 -17.49
CA GLY A 269 -17.98 6.86 -17.96
C GLY A 269 -19.30 7.61 -18.16
N PHE A 270 -20.36 6.92 -18.58
CA PHE A 270 -21.66 7.52 -18.89
C PHE A 270 -22.88 6.79 -18.28
N ALA A 271 -22.68 5.81 -17.42
CA ALA A 271 -23.71 5.13 -16.63
C ALA A 271 -23.32 5.11 -15.14
N GLU A 272 -24.30 4.89 -14.27
CA GLU A 272 -24.10 4.70 -12.83
C GLU A 272 -24.24 3.23 -12.48
N VAL A 273 -23.48 2.77 -11.50
CA VAL A 273 -23.53 1.39 -11.02
C VAL A 273 -24.59 1.30 -9.94
N GLU A 274 -25.53 0.36 -10.05
CA GLU A 274 -26.54 0.12 -9.01
C GLU A 274 -26.27 -1.16 -8.20
N ALA A 275 -25.85 -2.24 -8.85
CA ALA A 275 -25.56 -3.51 -8.17
C ALA A 275 -24.41 -4.26 -8.88
N ARG A 276 -23.60 -4.99 -8.11
CA ARG A 276 -22.41 -5.72 -8.60
C ARG A 276 -22.23 -7.08 -7.94
N ASP A 277 -23.32 -7.85 -7.90
CA ASP A 277 -23.23 -9.25 -7.52
C ASP A 277 -22.72 -10.08 -8.73
N LEU A 278 -23.14 -11.34 -8.83
CA LEU A 278 -22.84 -12.19 -9.99
C LEU A 278 -23.31 -11.59 -11.33
N ALA A 279 -24.30 -10.68 -11.30
CA ALA A 279 -24.73 -9.88 -12.43
C ALA A 279 -24.57 -8.39 -12.08
N SER A 280 -23.85 -7.64 -12.93
CA SER A 280 -23.67 -6.20 -12.73
C SER A 280 -24.81 -5.42 -13.39
N THR A 281 -25.41 -4.49 -12.65
CA THR A 281 -26.49 -3.63 -13.13
C THR A 281 -26.06 -2.17 -13.14
N TYR A 282 -26.29 -1.50 -14.27
CA TYR A 282 -25.97 -0.09 -14.48
C TYR A 282 -27.24 0.68 -14.85
N ARG A 283 -27.28 1.95 -14.50
CA ARG A 283 -28.35 2.88 -14.85
C ARG A 283 -27.84 3.98 -15.74
N VAL A 284 -28.46 4.17 -16.89
CA VAL A 284 -28.23 5.34 -17.74
C VAL A 284 -29.18 6.44 -17.29
N SER A 285 -28.64 7.62 -17.00
CA SER A 285 -29.40 8.81 -16.65
C SER A 285 -28.90 10.02 -17.43
N ALA A 286 -29.69 11.10 -17.48
CA ALA A 286 -29.22 12.34 -18.10
C ALA A 286 -27.95 12.87 -17.42
N ALA A 287 -27.82 12.70 -16.10
CA ALA A 287 -26.63 13.13 -15.35
C ALA A 287 -25.41 12.29 -15.70
N SER A 288 -25.57 10.96 -15.83
CA SER A 288 -24.47 10.07 -16.20
C SER A 288 -24.01 10.32 -17.64
N VAL A 289 -24.94 10.55 -18.57
CA VAL A 289 -24.61 10.90 -19.97
C VAL A 289 -23.90 12.26 -20.03
N ASN A 290 -24.37 13.29 -19.31
CA ASN A 290 -23.70 14.58 -19.25
C ASN A 290 -22.25 14.48 -18.73
N ARG A 291 -21.99 13.56 -17.78
CA ARG A 291 -20.64 13.27 -17.30
C ARG A 291 -19.76 12.67 -18.41
N GLY A 292 -20.29 11.74 -19.20
CA GLY A 292 -19.60 11.20 -20.37
C GLY A 292 -19.29 12.27 -21.42
N LEU A 293 -20.26 13.12 -21.73
CA LEU A 293 -20.10 14.24 -22.68
C LEU A 293 -19.03 15.24 -22.20
N ALA A 294 -19.01 15.56 -20.91
CA ALA A 294 -17.97 16.39 -20.31
C ALA A 294 -16.57 15.77 -20.38
N ALA A 295 -16.48 14.43 -20.34
CA ALA A 295 -15.24 13.69 -20.53
C ALA A 295 -14.81 13.57 -22.01
N GLY A 296 -15.68 13.96 -22.95
CA GLY A 296 -15.38 14.04 -24.39
C GLY A 296 -16.05 12.98 -25.27
N GLU A 297 -17.00 12.22 -24.75
CA GLU A 297 -17.88 11.35 -25.57
C GLU A 297 -18.88 12.19 -26.39
N SER A 298 -19.46 11.61 -27.45
CA SER A 298 -20.60 12.16 -28.20
C SER A 298 -21.81 11.23 -28.12
N ALA A 299 -22.98 11.72 -28.53
CA ALA A 299 -24.16 10.86 -28.66
C ALA A 299 -23.90 9.71 -29.64
N GLU A 300 -23.21 9.97 -30.76
CA GLU A 300 -22.88 8.91 -31.72
C GLU A 300 -21.97 7.86 -31.08
N THR A 301 -20.88 8.26 -30.41
CA THR A 301 -19.92 7.31 -29.85
C THR A 301 -20.51 6.48 -28.72
N ILE A 302 -21.40 7.06 -27.90
CA ILE A 302 -22.13 6.34 -26.84
C ILE A 302 -23.10 5.33 -27.46
N LEU A 303 -23.89 5.72 -28.46
CA LEU A 303 -24.87 4.83 -29.09
C LEU A 303 -24.19 3.72 -29.90
N GLU A 304 -23.11 4.00 -30.62
CA GLU A 304 -22.32 2.98 -31.31
C GLU A 304 -21.79 1.93 -30.34
N PHE A 305 -21.22 2.37 -29.21
CA PHE A 305 -20.72 1.48 -28.17
C PHE A 305 -21.84 0.64 -27.54
N LEU A 306 -22.97 1.27 -27.16
CA LEU A 306 -24.12 0.55 -26.60
C LEU A 306 -24.68 -0.49 -27.59
N LEU A 307 -24.69 -0.19 -28.89
CA LEU A 307 -25.11 -1.14 -29.91
C LEU A 307 -24.12 -2.31 -30.03
N GLU A 308 -22.82 -2.02 -29.98
CA GLU A 308 -21.75 -3.02 -30.04
C GLU A 308 -21.80 -4.01 -28.89
N ILE A 309 -22.16 -3.58 -27.67
CA ILE A 309 -22.23 -4.48 -26.51
C ILE A 309 -23.62 -5.08 -26.29
N SER A 310 -24.68 -4.58 -26.95
CA SER A 310 -26.05 -5.04 -26.68
C SER A 310 -26.40 -6.37 -27.35
N LEU A 311 -27.08 -7.25 -26.58
CA LEU A 311 -27.74 -8.46 -27.09
C LEU A 311 -29.13 -8.20 -27.67
N THR A 312 -29.79 -7.14 -27.23
CA THR A 312 -31.21 -6.85 -27.53
C THR A 312 -31.39 -5.66 -28.48
N GLY A 313 -30.31 -5.02 -28.91
CA GLY A 313 -30.34 -3.71 -29.55
C GLY A 313 -30.54 -2.57 -28.53
N ILE A 314 -30.68 -1.34 -29.01
CA ILE A 314 -30.88 -0.16 -28.15
C ILE A 314 -32.38 0.14 -28.05
N PRO A 315 -32.98 0.10 -26.84
CA PRO A 315 -34.35 0.54 -26.64
C PRO A 315 -34.52 2.02 -26.97
N GLN A 316 -35.66 2.39 -27.57
CA GLN A 316 -35.97 3.78 -27.93
C GLN A 316 -35.80 4.77 -26.76
N PRO A 317 -36.20 4.46 -25.50
CA PRO A 317 -35.99 5.38 -24.38
C PRO A 317 -34.53 5.70 -24.11
N VAL A 318 -33.63 4.73 -24.28
CA VAL A 318 -32.18 4.92 -24.08
C VAL A 318 -31.62 5.81 -25.18
N ALA A 319 -31.95 5.52 -26.45
CA ALA A 319 -31.51 6.33 -27.59
C ALA A 319 -31.97 7.79 -27.45
N TYR A 320 -33.26 7.98 -27.15
CA TYR A 320 -33.84 9.31 -26.95
C TYR A 320 -33.15 10.06 -25.79
N LEU A 321 -32.91 9.39 -24.66
CA LEU A 321 -32.25 10.03 -23.51
C LEU A 321 -30.83 10.49 -23.85
N VAL A 322 -30.04 9.68 -24.56
CA VAL A 322 -28.68 10.04 -24.96
C VAL A 322 -28.69 11.21 -25.95
N GLU A 323 -29.55 11.17 -26.97
CA GLU A 323 -29.70 12.26 -27.93
C GLU A 323 -30.17 13.56 -27.28
N GLU A 324 -31.15 13.48 -26.38
CA GLU A 324 -31.71 14.65 -25.69
C GLU A 324 -30.69 15.25 -24.70
N ALA A 325 -29.96 14.43 -23.95
CA ALA A 325 -28.89 14.89 -23.08
C ALA A 325 -27.79 15.60 -23.88
N SER A 326 -27.37 15.02 -25.02
CA SER A 326 -26.39 15.63 -25.93
C SER A 326 -26.85 16.97 -26.49
N LYS A 327 -28.11 17.08 -26.95
CA LYS A 327 -28.69 18.36 -27.42
C LYS A 327 -28.70 19.43 -26.33
N ARG A 328 -28.97 19.04 -25.08
CA ARG A 328 -29.01 19.96 -23.93
C ARG A 328 -27.64 20.28 -23.36
N PHE A 329 -26.60 19.53 -23.71
CA PHE A 329 -25.23 19.75 -23.25
C PHE A 329 -24.56 20.91 -23.99
N GLY A 330 -23.77 21.79 -23.38
CA GLY A 330 -24.06 22.50 -22.15
C GLY A 330 -24.91 23.77 -22.36
N SER A 331 -26.23 23.63 -22.40
CA SER A 331 -27.15 24.78 -22.27
C SER A 331 -26.78 25.68 -21.08
N VAL A 332 -26.05 25.15 -20.10
CA VAL A 332 -25.27 25.92 -19.13
C VAL A 332 -23.78 25.91 -19.52
N ARG A 333 -23.20 27.08 -19.79
CA ARG A 333 -21.77 27.26 -20.09
C ARG A 333 -21.06 27.92 -18.93
N VAL A 334 -19.90 27.39 -18.53
CA VAL A 334 -19.09 27.87 -17.40
C VAL A 334 -17.74 28.33 -17.91
N ALA A 335 -17.43 29.61 -17.76
CA ALA A 335 -16.16 30.19 -18.20
C ALA A 335 -15.52 31.05 -17.11
N SER A 336 -14.23 31.36 -17.26
CA SER A 336 -13.57 32.34 -16.39
C SER A 336 -14.22 33.72 -16.57
N ALA A 337 -14.45 34.42 -15.46
CA ALA A 337 -14.90 35.82 -15.50
C ALA A 337 -13.77 36.74 -16.00
N ASP A 338 -14.15 37.86 -16.60
CA ASP A 338 -13.19 38.88 -17.03
C ASP A 338 -12.65 39.67 -15.82
N ASP A 339 -11.45 40.23 -15.93
CA ASP A 339 -10.83 41.02 -14.84
C ASP A 339 -11.71 42.21 -14.39
N ALA A 340 -12.54 42.73 -15.29
CA ALA A 340 -13.50 43.80 -15.02
C ALA A 340 -14.67 43.36 -14.11
N GLU A 341 -14.91 42.06 -13.96
CA GLU A 341 -16.01 41.49 -13.18
C GLU A 341 -15.60 41.16 -11.73
N PHE A 342 -14.42 41.58 -11.29
CA PHE A 342 -13.91 41.38 -9.92
C PHE A 342 -14.94 41.83 -8.85
N PRO A 343 -15.22 41.04 -7.79
CA PRO A 343 -14.50 39.84 -7.34
C PRO A 343 -15.00 38.51 -7.93
N ALA A 344 -15.81 38.53 -9.00
CA ALA A 344 -16.19 37.30 -9.67
C ALA A 344 -14.98 36.64 -10.34
N ARG A 345 -14.93 35.31 -10.27
CA ARG A 345 -13.91 34.48 -10.94
C ARG A 345 -14.50 33.62 -12.05
N THR A 346 -15.83 33.44 -12.03
CA THR A 346 -16.54 32.59 -12.98
C THR A 346 -17.80 33.29 -13.48
N VAL A 347 -18.08 33.14 -14.77
CA VAL A 347 -19.33 33.49 -15.42
C VAL A 347 -20.04 32.22 -15.87
N VAL A 348 -21.35 32.13 -15.58
CA VAL A 348 -22.24 31.07 -16.06
C VAL A 348 -23.21 31.68 -17.06
N ARG A 349 -23.34 31.09 -18.25
CA ARG A 349 -24.18 31.57 -19.35
C ARG A 349 -25.19 30.50 -19.76
N SER A 350 -26.38 30.92 -20.19
CA SER A 350 -27.39 30.04 -20.77
C SER A 350 -28.29 30.84 -21.70
N ASP A 351 -28.56 30.31 -22.89
CA ASP A 351 -29.51 30.90 -23.85
C ASP A 351 -30.96 30.82 -23.34
N ASP A 352 -31.23 29.95 -22.38
CA ASP A 352 -32.51 29.86 -21.67
C ASP A 352 -32.51 30.74 -20.41
N GLU A 353 -33.32 31.80 -20.42
CA GLU A 353 -33.50 32.71 -19.28
C GLU A 353 -34.16 32.02 -18.07
N GLN A 354 -35.07 31.06 -18.29
CA GLN A 354 -35.72 30.34 -17.19
C GLN A 354 -34.73 29.44 -16.47
N LEU A 355 -33.81 28.82 -17.22
CA LEU A 355 -32.72 28.03 -16.64
C LEU A 355 -31.81 28.91 -15.77
N VAL A 356 -31.46 30.10 -16.23
CA VAL A 356 -30.68 31.09 -15.43
C VAL A 356 -31.40 31.44 -14.13
N ARG A 357 -32.70 31.74 -14.19
CA ARG A 357 -33.50 32.05 -13.00
C ARG A 357 -33.56 30.86 -12.04
N THR A 358 -33.68 29.64 -12.57
CA THR A 358 -33.71 28.39 -11.77
C THR A 358 -32.38 28.20 -11.05
N LEU A 359 -31.26 28.30 -11.76
CA LEU A 359 -29.91 28.19 -11.21
C LEU A 359 -29.64 29.23 -10.11
N ALA A 360 -30.16 30.45 -10.27
CA ALA A 360 -29.97 31.53 -9.30
C ALA A 360 -30.66 31.28 -7.95
N VAL A 361 -31.74 30.50 -7.92
CA VAL A 361 -32.55 30.23 -6.73
C VAL A 361 -32.39 28.81 -6.18
N ASP A 362 -31.66 27.94 -6.87
CA ASP A 362 -31.45 26.57 -6.45
C ASP A 362 -30.63 26.49 -5.16
N GLN A 363 -31.24 25.92 -4.12
CA GLN A 363 -30.62 25.77 -2.82
C GLN A 363 -29.38 24.87 -2.85
N ALA A 364 -29.33 23.88 -3.76
CA ALA A 364 -28.18 23.01 -3.95
C ALA A 364 -26.94 23.79 -4.42
N LEU A 365 -27.15 24.92 -5.12
CA LEU A 365 -26.09 25.78 -5.65
C LEU A 365 -25.76 26.98 -4.74
N SER A 366 -26.40 27.07 -3.57
CA SER A 366 -26.16 28.19 -2.63
C SER A 366 -24.69 28.32 -2.21
N ALA A 367 -23.98 27.19 -2.09
CA ALA A 367 -22.57 27.15 -1.70
C ALA A 367 -21.64 27.86 -2.71
N ILE A 368 -21.97 27.84 -4.00
CA ILE A 368 -21.20 28.49 -5.06
C ILE A 368 -21.62 29.95 -5.30
N GLY A 369 -22.60 30.47 -4.55
CA GLY A 369 -22.93 31.89 -4.50
C GLY A 369 -23.21 32.53 -5.86
N LEU A 370 -24.06 31.90 -6.67
CA LEU A 370 -24.47 32.42 -7.98
C LEU A 370 -25.27 33.72 -7.82
N ARG A 371 -24.86 34.76 -8.56
CA ARG A 371 -25.56 36.06 -8.61
C ARG A 371 -25.92 36.41 -10.04
N GLN A 372 -27.21 36.63 -10.30
CA GLN A 372 -27.67 37.04 -11.63
C GLN A 372 -27.25 38.49 -11.94
N VAL A 373 -26.68 38.69 -13.13
CA VAL A 373 -26.25 40.01 -13.65
C VAL A 373 -26.93 40.40 -14.96
N GLY A 374 -27.65 39.47 -15.58
CA GLY A 374 -28.46 39.69 -16.77
C GLY A 374 -29.40 38.52 -17.03
N PRO A 375 -30.23 38.58 -18.09
CA PRO A 375 -31.19 37.52 -18.41
C PRO A 375 -30.51 36.18 -18.70
N HIS A 376 -29.31 36.20 -19.30
CA HIS A 376 -28.58 35.01 -19.75
C HIS A 376 -27.27 34.76 -18.97
N ARG A 377 -27.07 35.41 -17.81
CA ARG A 377 -25.76 35.45 -17.13
C ARG A 377 -25.85 35.44 -15.60
N LEU A 378 -25.06 34.58 -14.98
CA LEU A 378 -24.76 34.55 -13.53
C LEU A 378 -23.26 34.70 -13.30
N LEU A 379 -22.87 35.26 -12.16
CA LEU A 379 -21.49 35.35 -11.70
C LEU A 379 -21.29 34.55 -10.41
N SER A 380 -20.10 33.99 -10.24
CA SER A 380 -19.64 33.37 -8.99
C SER A 380 -18.24 33.87 -8.63
N ARG A 381 -17.99 33.97 -7.31
CA ARG A 381 -16.66 34.27 -6.74
C ARG A 381 -15.72 33.06 -6.71
N PHE A 382 -16.24 31.86 -6.97
CA PHE A 382 -15.45 30.62 -6.95
C PHE A 382 -14.81 30.35 -8.31
N ALA A 383 -13.79 29.50 -8.32
CA ALA A 383 -13.07 29.12 -9.53
C ALA A 383 -13.97 28.32 -10.51
N PRO A 384 -13.72 28.36 -11.83
CA PRO A 384 -14.60 27.76 -12.83
C PRO A 384 -14.80 26.26 -12.67
N ASP A 385 -13.75 25.54 -12.27
CA ASP A 385 -13.78 24.11 -11.95
C ASP A 385 -14.75 23.81 -10.79
N VAL A 386 -14.67 24.57 -9.69
CA VAL A 386 -15.57 24.41 -8.54
C VAL A 386 -17.04 24.64 -8.94
N VAL A 387 -17.30 25.69 -9.74
CA VAL A 387 -18.65 26.02 -10.21
C VAL A 387 -19.17 24.96 -11.18
N PHE A 388 -18.33 24.51 -12.12
CA PHE A 388 -18.66 23.46 -13.07
C PHE A 388 -19.05 22.16 -12.35
N TRP A 389 -18.25 21.71 -11.39
CA TRP A 389 -18.54 20.47 -10.66
C TRP A 389 -19.80 20.59 -9.80
N ALA A 390 -20.05 21.73 -9.16
CA ALA A 390 -21.28 21.95 -8.39
C ALA A 390 -22.53 21.91 -9.30
N LEU A 391 -22.47 22.49 -10.50
CA LEU A 391 -23.55 22.42 -11.49
C LEU A 391 -23.76 20.98 -11.99
N SER A 392 -22.68 20.26 -12.27
CA SER A 392 -22.72 18.86 -12.70
C SER A 392 -23.32 17.94 -11.62
N ASP A 393 -22.91 18.11 -10.35
CA ASP A 393 -23.44 17.35 -9.20
C ASP A 393 -24.92 17.65 -8.95
N ALA A 394 -25.35 18.90 -9.18
CA ALA A 394 -26.76 19.28 -9.16
C ALA A 394 -27.54 18.81 -10.41
N ARG A 395 -26.90 18.04 -11.30
CA ARG A 395 -27.45 17.42 -12.52
C ARG A 395 -27.84 18.42 -13.60
N TYR A 396 -27.24 19.61 -13.61
CA TYR A 396 -27.39 20.54 -14.73
C TYR A 396 -26.45 20.16 -15.88
N PRO A 397 -26.89 20.34 -17.15
CA PRO A 397 -26.07 20.07 -18.33
C PRO A 397 -25.05 21.19 -18.51
N ALA A 398 -24.00 21.19 -17.69
CA ALA A 398 -22.93 22.16 -17.73
C ALA A 398 -21.81 21.74 -18.68
N ALA A 399 -21.29 22.69 -19.45
CA ALA A 399 -20.03 22.54 -20.20
C ALA A 399 -19.07 23.67 -19.80
N ALA A 400 -17.80 23.31 -19.56
CA ALA A 400 -16.77 24.31 -19.31
C ALA A 400 -16.25 24.88 -20.63
N GLU A 401 -15.95 26.17 -20.68
CA GLU A 401 -15.41 26.86 -21.85
C GLU A 401 -14.10 27.60 -21.50
N ASP A 402 -13.18 27.67 -22.46
CA ASP A 402 -12.05 28.59 -22.40
C ASP A 402 -12.48 30.03 -22.73
N ARG A 403 -11.51 30.95 -22.85
CA ARG A 403 -11.81 32.35 -23.17
C ARG A 403 -12.28 32.53 -24.61
N GLU A 404 -11.91 31.59 -25.48
CA GLU A 404 -12.22 31.54 -26.90
C GLU A 404 -13.58 30.87 -27.17
N GLY A 405 -14.23 30.31 -26.15
CA GLY A 405 -15.53 29.65 -26.23
C GLY A 405 -15.46 28.18 -26.67
N ALA A 406 -14.27 27.58 -26.68
CA ALA A 406 -14.12 26.15 -26.94
C ALA A 406 -14.39 25.35 -25.66
N ILE A 407 -15.07 24.20 -25.82
CA ILE A 407 -15.42 23.34 -24.68
C ILE A 407 -14.16 22.70 -24.12
N LEU A 408 -13.91 22.95 -22.83
CA LEU A 408 -12.83 22.35 -22.06
C LEU A 408 -13.28 21.03 -21.44
N ARG A 409 -12.45 20.00 -21.59
CA ARG A 409 -12.62 18.72 -20.91
C ARG A 409 -12.02 18.81 -19.51
N LEU A 410 -12.86 19.07 -18.52
CA LEU A 410 -12.43 19.08 -17.13
C LEU A 410 -12.43 17.64 -16.59
N ARG A 411 -11.28 17.24 -16.03
CA ARG A 411 -11.20 16.02 -15.22
C ARG A 411 -11.35 16.40 -13.77
N ARG A 412 -12.21 15.68 -13.06
CA ARG A 412 -12.50 15.96 -11.64
C ARG A 412 -11.25 15.76 -10.79
N HIS A 413 -10.48 14.74 -11.11
CA HIS A 413 -9.29 14.33 -10.36
C HIS A 413 -8.20 13.85 -11.33
N HIS A 414 -6.94 14.07 -10.97
CA HIS A 414 -5.78 13.51 -11.66
C HIS A 414 -5.37 12.18 -11.02
N LEU A 415 -4.74 11.32 -11.81
CA LEU A 415 -4.05 10.15 -11.28
C LEU A 415 -2.79 10.61 -10.57
N ALA A 416 -2.54 10.05 -9.39
CA ALA A 416 -1.26 10.23 -8.74
C ALA A 416 -0.18 9.48 -9.55
N GLN A 417 0.89 10.17 -9.87
CA GLN A 417 2.00 9.59 -10.62
C GLN A 417 2.86 8.76 -9.67
N SER A 418 3.04 7.48 -9.98
CA SER A 418 3.95 6.64 -9.23
C SER A 418 5.37 7.18 -9.38
N PRO A 419 6.12 7.38 -8.29
CA PRO A 419 7.52 7.75 -8.39
C PRO A 419 8.27 6.63 -9.13
N PRO A 420 9.30 6.96 -9.93
CA PRO A 420 10.12 5.94 -10.56
C PRO A 420 10.66 4.99 -9.49
N ALA A 421 10.55 3.67 -9.75
CA ALA A 421 11.00 2.66 -8.81
C ALA A 421 12.46 2.94 -8.42
N PRO A 422 12.77 3.09 -7.12
CA PRO A 422 14.15 3.24 -6.71
C PRO A 422 14.94 2.00 -7.16
N PRO A 423 16.24 2.13 -7.45
CA PRO A 423 17.06 0.97 -7.77
C PRO A 423 16.96 -0.06 -6.65
N ALA A 424 16.76 -1.33 -7.03
CA ALA A 424 16.73 -2.44 -6.08
C ALA A 424 18.03 -2.46 -5.29
N THR A 425 17.98 -1.92 -4.08
CA THR A 425 19.10 -1.85 -3.15
C THR A 425 18.80 -2.91 -2.11
N ASP A 426 19.76 -3.76 -1.77
CA ASP A 426 19.61 -4.66 -0.63
C ASP A 426 19.42 -3.79 0.63
N PRO A 427 18.21 -3.75 1.22
CA PRO A 427 17.94 -2.90 2.37
C PRO A 427 18.76 -3.33 3.58
N LEU A 428 19.11 -4.63 3.67
CA LEU A 428 19.99 -5.14 4.70
C LEU A 428 21.41 -4.63 4.43
N GLY A 429 21.94 -4.78 3.22
CA GLY A 429 23.20 -4.17 2.78
C GLY A 429 23.31 -2.67 3.11
N ALA A 430 22.29 -1.88 2.78
CA ALA A 430 22.28 -0.43 3.08
C ALA A 430 22.19 -0.11 4.59
N LEU A 431 21.60 -1.00 5.40
CA LEU A 431 21.63 -0.91 6.87
C LEU A 431 23.01 -1.30 7.40
N LEU A 432 23.62 -2.37 6.87
CA LEU A 432 24.96 -2.84 7.20
C LEU A 432 25.98 -1.74 6.92
N ASP A 433 25.96 -1.16 5.72
CA ASP A 433 26.86 -0.06 5.33
C ASP A 433 26.76 1.12 6.30
N ARG A 434 25.55 1.51 6.71
CA ARG A 434 25.36 2.58 7.71
C ARG A 434 25.92 2.21 9.08
N VAL A 435 25.74 0.97 9.52
CA VAL A 435 26.29 0.48 10.81
C VAL A 435 27.82 0.42 10.76
N LEU A 436 28.38 -0.02 9.64
CA LEU A 436 29.82 -0.13 9.43
C LEU A 436 30.49 1.25 9.29
N VAL A 437 29.89 2.20 8.57
CA VAL A 437 30.39 3.58 8.46
C VAL A 437 30.42 4.29 9.82
N VAL A 438 29.46 4.01 10.70
CA VAL A 438 29.45 4.55 12.07
C VAL A 438 30.49 3.87 12.99
N ALA A 439 30.87 2.62 12.67
CA ALA A 439 31.91 1.90 13.40
C ALA A 439 33.33 2.30 12.98
N ASP A 440 33.52 2.80 11.76
CA ASP A 440 34.83 3.15 11.18
C ASP A 440 35.38 4.53 11.61
N ASP A 441 34.66 5.26 12.48
CA ASP A 441 35.13 6.52 13.04
C ASP A 441 35.85 6.26 14.38
N ASP A 442 37.18 6.17 14.35
CA ASP A 442 38.10 5.98 15.50
C ASP A 442 37.76 6.90 16.70
N ALA A 443 37.22 8.10 16.43
CA ALA A 443 36.80 9.05 17.46
C ALA A 443 35.59 8.54 18.28
N THR A 444 34.72 7.74 17.66
CA THR A 444 33.50 7.20 18.26
C THR A 444 33.79 5.92 19.07
N GLU A 445 34.72 5.07 18.62
CA GLU A 445 35.17 3.90 19.40
C GLU A 445 35.80 4.30 20.74
N VAL A 446 36.69 5.30 20.75
CA VAL A 446 37.29 5.82 21.98
C VAL A 446 36.25 6.45 22.90
N ALA A 447 35.27 7.17 22.34
CA ALA A 447 34.17 7.76 23.11
C ALA A 447 33.17 6.73 23.65
N TRP A 448 33.00 5.60 22.97
CA TRP A 448 32.17 4.49 23.42
C TRP A 448 32.88 3.68 24.51
N LEU A 449 34.16 3.35 24.31
CA LEU A 449 35.03 2.70 25.29
C LEU A 449 35.10 3.51 26.60
N ALA A 450 35.21 4.84 26.49
CA ALA A 450 35.18 5.73 27.64
C ALA A 450 33.87 5.60 28.44
N ARG A 451 32.71 5.60 27.76
CA ARG A 451 31.39 5.43 28.40
C ARG A 451 31.23 4.06 29.05
N GLN A 452 31.72 3.00 28.42
CA GLN A 452 31.69 1.64 28.99
C GLN A 452 32.53 1.56 30.28
N LEU A 453 33.73 2.13 30.28
CA LEU A 453 34.62 2.17 31.44
C LEU A 453 34.08 3.07 32.57
N GLU A 454 33.40 4.17 32.25
CA GLU A 454 32.69 5.00 33.23
C GLU A 454 31.50 4.26 33.87
N ALA A 455 30.72 3.53 33.07
CA ALA A 455 29.62 2.72 33.59
C ALA A 455 30.12 1.65 34.57
N ALA A 456 31.20 0.94 34.20
CA ALA A 456 31.83 -0.04 35.08
C ALA A 456 32.43 0.59 36.36
N ALA A 457 32.99 1.81 36.27
CA ALA A 457 33.47 2.55 37.44
C ALA A 457 32.32 2.90 38.41
N ARG A 458 31.16 3.32 37.87
CA ARG A 458 29.95 3.60 38.68
C ARG A 458 29.41 2.33 39.32
N ALA A 459 29.41 1.21 38.59
CA ALA A 459 28.96 -0.09 39.08
C ALA A 459 29.98 -0.78 40.00
N LYS A 460 31.21 -0.25 40.13
CA LYS A 460 32.35 -0.87 40.84
C LYS A 460 32.68 -2.29 40.33
N GLU A 461 32.46 -2.53 39.04
CA GLU A 461 32.74 -3.81 38.40
C GLU A 461 34.23 -3.97 38.09
N THR A 462 34.70 -5.23 38.13
CA THR A 462 36.08 -5.56 37.76
C THR A 462 36.08 -6.12 36.34
N LEU A 463 37.01 -5.63 35.51
CA LEU A 463 37.11 -5.93 34.09
C LEU A 463 38.48 -6.54 33.78
N THR A 464 38.54 -7.43 32.80
CA THR A 464 39.79 -7.82 32.15
C THR A 464 40.03 -6.86 30.99
N VAL A 465 41.11 -6.08 31.08
CA VAL A 465 41.49 -5.06 30.09
C VAL A 465 42.77 -5.49 29.40
N THR A 466 42.70 -5.75 28.10
CA THR A 466 43.85 -6.10 27.26
C THR A 466 44.50 -4.82 26.73
N VAL A 467 45.77 -4.60 27.04
CA VAL A 467 46.53 -3.40 26.66
C VAL A 467 47.64 -3.77 25.68
N ARG A 468 47.77 -3.00 24.60
CA ARG A 468 48.84 -3.09 23.61
C ARG A 468 50.08 -2.32 24.13
N MET A 469 51.18 -3.04 24.31
CA MET A 469 52.44 -2.48 24.78
C MET A 469 53.27 -1.90 23.61
N PRO A 470 54.23 -0.99 23.87
CA PRO A 470 55.09 -0.34 22.85
C PRO A 470 56.00 -1.25 22.00
N GLY A 471 55.78 -2.57 21.98
CA GLY A 471 56.50 -3.55 21.17
C GLY A 471 55.58 -4.51 20.40
N GLY A 472 54.28 -4.19 20.29
CA GLY A 472 53.29 -5.00 19.56
C GLY A 472 52.71 -6.18 20.34
N THR A 473 53.25 -6.49 21.52
CA THR A 473 52.70 -7.49 22.44
C THR A 473 51.50 -6.95 23.22
N THR A 474 50.53 -7.81 23.53
CA THR A 474 49.38 -7.48 24.37
C THR A 474 49.53 -8.08 25.76
N ALA A 475 48.97 -7.40 26.78
CA ALA A 475 48.96 -7.86 28.16
C ALA A 475 47.57 -7.65 28.79
N ASP A 476 47.08 -8.65 29.52
CA ASP A 476 45.79 -8.62 30.19
C ASP A 476 45.91 -8.19 31.65
N TYR A 477 45.12 -7.19 32.04
CA TYR A 477 45.07 -6.66 33.40
C TYR A 477 43.68 -6.83 34.00
N LEU A 478 43.61 -7.29 35.25
CA LEU A 478 42.37 -7.35 36.01
C LEU A 478 42.16 -6.01 36.72
N LEU A 479 41.39 -5.11 36.11
CA LEU A 479 41.26 -3.72 36.50
C LEU A 479 39.88 -3.41 37.08
N ALA A 480 39.84 -2.73 38.21
CA ALA A 480 38.64 -2.06 38.72
C ALA A 480 38.69 -0.58 38.30
N PRO A 481 37.89 -0.14 37.31
CA PRO A 481 37.87 1.25 36.85
C PRO A 481 37.50 2.21 37.98
N ALA A 482 38.26 3.30 38.13
CA ALA A 482 37.98 4.35 39.10
C ALA A 482 37.43 5.61 38.41
N SER A 483 38.02 6.01 37.28
CA SER A 483 37.54 7.14 36.47
C SER A 483 38.11 7.09 35.05
N VAL A 484 37.42 7.75 34.12
CA VAL A 484 37.92 8.02 32.77
C VAL A 484 37.92 9.53 32.57
N ALA A 485 39.05 10.10 32.19
CA ALA A 485 39.16 11.53 31.91
C ALA A 485 40.29 11.78 30.91
N ASN A 486 40.11 12.76 30.01
CA ASN A 486 41.13 13.17 29.04
C ASN A 486 41.71 12.02 28.21
N GLY A 487 40.87 11.06 27.79
CA GLY A 487 41.29 9.91 26.99
C GLY A 487 42.15 8.89 27.76
N ARG A 488 42.13 8.91 29.10
CA ARG A 488 42.88 7.98 29.97
C ARG A 488 41.95 7.32 30.98
N LEU A 489 42.13 6.02 31.18
CA LEU A 489 41.51 5.22 32.22
C LEU A 489 42.41 5.20 33.46
N ARG A 490 41.87 5.58 34.62
CA ARG A 490 42.48 5.31 35.92
C ARG A 490 41.76 4.13 36.56
N ALA A 491 42.49 3.06 36.87
CA ALA A 491 41.92 1.84 37.43
C ALA A 491 42.87 1.19 38.43
N ARG A 492 42.33 0.45 39.41
CA ARG A 492 43.12 -0.35 40.34
C ARG A 492 43.33 -1.75 39.78
N ASP A 493 44.58 -2.16 39.62
CA ASP A 493 44.94 -3.52 39.25
C ASP A 493 44.78 -4.44 40.46
N ARG A 494 43.85 -5.40 40.38
CA ARG A 494 43.54 -6.31 41.47
C ARG A 494 44.63 -7.36 41.71
N LYS A 495 45.44 -7.68 40.71
CA LYS A 495 46.53 -8.68 40.84
C LYS A 495 47.77 -8.05 41.47
N ALA A 496 48.11 -6.83 41.07
CA ALA A 496 49.29 -6.13 41.55
C ALA A 496 49.02 -5.17 42.73
N ASP A 497 47.73 -4.96 43.07
CA ASP A 497 47.23 -4.03 44.08
C ASP A 497 47.76 -2.58 43.96
N ILE A 498 47.98 -2.13 42.72
CA ILE A 498 48.45 -0.78 42.38
C ILE A 498 47.44 -0.04 41.52
N GLU A 499 47.43 1.30 41.59
CA GLU A 499 46.71 2.12 40.62
C GLU A 499 47.50 2.25 39.31
N ARG A 500 46.82 1.99 38.20
CA ARG A 500 47.36 2.17 36.85
C ARG A 500 46.57 3.25 36.11
N THR A 501 47.28 4.03 35.30
CA THR A 501 46.67 4.96 34.35
C THR A 501 47.06 4.54 32.94
N LEU A 502 46.07 4.25 32.09
CA LEU A 502 46.25 3.70 30.76
C LEU A 502 45.60 4.63 29.72
N PRO A 503 46.26 4.95 28.61
CA PRO A 503 45.60 5.65 27.51
C PRO A 503 44.56 4.74 26.86
N LEU A 504 43.38 5.27 26.57
CA LEU A 504 42.29 4.51 25.94
C LEU A 504 42.71 3.94 24.58
N SER A 505 43.56 4.67 23.84
CA SER A 505 44.11 4.23 22.55
C SER A 505 45.03 3.00 22.63
N ALA A 506 45.50 2.63 23.82
CA ALA A 506 46.29 1.41 24.02
C ALA A 506 45.43 0.22 24.45
N ILE A 507 44.14 0.40 24.72
CA ILE A 507 43.24 -0.68 25.12
C ILE A 507 42.74 -1.37 23.85
N ALA A 508 43.09 -2.65 23.71
CA ALA A 508 42.71 -3.46 22.55
C ALA A 508 41.37 -4.19 22.76
N ALA A 509 41.03 -4.53 24.01
CA ALA A 509 39.77 -5.18 24.36
C ALA A 509 39.42 -4.96 25.84
N VAL A 510 38.12 -4.98 26.13
CA VAL A 510 37.58 -4.95 27.50
C VAL A 510 36.50 -6.01 27.62
N VAL A 511 36.69 -6.94 28.55
CA VAL A 511 35.74 -8.03 28.83
C VAL A 511 35.42 -8.00 30.33
N PRO A 512 34.17 -8.26 30.75
CA PRO A 512 33.87 -8.48 32.17
C PRO A 512 34.82 -9.53 32.75
N ALA A 513 35.32 -9.31 33.97
CA ALA A 513 36.13 -10.33 34.62
C ALA A 513 35.29 -11.62 34.73
N PRO A 514 35.86 -12.80 34.45
CA PRO A 514 35.16 -14.05 34.69
C PRO A 514 34.75 -14.08 36.16
N SER A 515 33.45 -14.19 36.41
CA SER A 515 32.92 -14.43 37.74
C SER A 515 33.37 -15.82 38.18
N ASN A 516 34.46 -15.91 38.95
CA ASN A 516 34.78 -17.03 39.84
C ASN A 516 35.98 -16.74 40.75
N VAL A 517 35.67 -16.47 42.03
CA VAL A 517 36.21 -17.04 43.30
C VAL A 517 35.69 -16.18 44.45
#